data_AF-A0A5D0TP35-F1
#
_entry.id   AF-A0A5D0TP35-F1
#
_cell.length_a   1.000
_cell.length_b   1.000
_cell.length_c   1.000
_cell.angle_alpha   90.00
_cell.angle_beta   90.00
_cell.angle_gamma   90.00
#
_symmetry.space_group_name_H-M   'P 1'
#
loop_
_entity.id
_entity.type
_entity.pdbx_description
1 polymer ?
#
loop_
_entity_poly.entity_id
_entity_poly.type
_entity_poly.pdbx_seq_one_letter_code
_entity_poly.pdbx_strand_id
1 'polypeptide(L)'
;MRFARPAGLLLAAVAAALWAVNMAVLQPLTEPIGPWPEALPGNNAYWARDLRFATIVAVVLGLLLAGRGDSWWARPAVVLGGVWIAADVAVDRADPTGTGPMVLLAAAGCAVVAAFACCAAFAVRRKRGAVEPGGHRRTLTGAACVAAAVTLVAASIESPTDREPELHPAAFGTATLLLVLAVSCALAAAPASSRARGWLAVAVGAASVLGVLFVRATSPGGGLLPYSLLGGVLLTGVTLLAWDWPGGRPAWSWHGLAALAALIAQPALLLCAVLTMMMLPIAPPLTELAGNSAINAADSDLLLSFAGVLSGLGMSLLFARPPLLGKRPAPVAVGSPGS
;
A
#
# COMPACT_ATOMS: atom_id res chain seq x y z
N MET A 1 -1.93 19.08 -10.14
CA MET A 1 -2.92 18.61 -9.15
C MET A 1 -2.78 19.37 -7.84
N ARG A 2 -3.63 20.38 -7.59
CA ARG A 2 -3.61 21.18 -6.34
C ARG A 2 -4.05 20.36 -5.10
N PHE A 3 -4.72 19.23 -5.30
CA PHE A 3 -5.34 18.43 -4.23
C PHE A 3 -4.51 17.26 -3.70
N ALA A 4 -3.33 16.95 -4.27
CA ALA A 4 -2.54 15.78 -3.83
C ALA A 4 -2.10 15.87 -2.35
N ARG A 5 -1.75 17.08 -1.89
CA ARG A 5 -1.39 17.32 -0.48
C ARG A 5 -2.54 17.08 0.49
N PRO A 6 -3.67 17.80 0.39
CA PRO A 6 -4.78 17.58 1.31
C PRO A 6 -5.34 16.15 1.21
N ALA A 7 -5.39 15.55 0.01
CA ALA A 7 -5.83 14.16 -0.15
C ALA A 7 -4.87 13.18 0.56
N GLY A 8 -3.56 13.32 0.35
CA GLY A 8 -2.57 12.44 1.01
C GLY A 8 -2.60 12.54 2.53
N LEU A 9 -2.75 13.76 3.07
CA LEU A 9 -2.88 13.97 4.52
C LEU A 9 -4.18 13.39 5.09
N LEU A 10 -5.29 13.56 4.38
CA LEU A 10 -6.58 12.97 4.77
C LEU A 10 -6.49 11.43 4.77
N LEU A 11 -5.95 10.84 3.72
CA LEU A 11 -5.80 9.38 3.62
C LEU A 11 -4.85 8.84 4.70
N ALA A 12 -3.77 9.56 5.03
CA ALA A 12 -2.89 9.21 6.14
C ALA A 12 -3.58 9.31 7.51
N ALA A 13 -4.44 10.31 7.72
CA ALA A 13 -5.22 10.44 8.95
C ALA A 13 -6.27 9.31 9.08
N VAL A 14 -6.96 8.98 7.99
CA VAL A 14 -7.88 7.83 7.94
C VAL A 14 -7.14 6.52 8.21
N ALA A 15 -5.94 6.34 7.64
CA ALA A 15 -5.09 5.19 7.91
C ALA A 15 -4.71 5.08 9.40
N ALA A 16 -4.36 6.21 10.04
CA ALA A 16 -4.04 6.25 11.47
C ALA A 16 -5.26 5.92 12.35
N ALA A 17 -6.46 6.36 11.96
CA ALA A 17 -7.69 5.99 12.67
C ALA A 17 -8.01 4.50 12.51
N LEU A 18 -7.86 3.94 11.30
CA LEU A 18 -8.04 2.50 11.08
C LEU A 18 -6.99 1.67 11.82
N TRP A 19 -5.74 2.14 11.90
CA TRP A 19 -4.72 1.52 12.73
C TRP A 19 -5.17 1.44 14.20
N ALA A 20 -5.74 2.52 14.75
CA ALA A 20 -6.25 2.53 16.12
C ALA A 20 -7.44 1.58 16.33
N VAL A 21 -8.34 1.44 15.33
CA VAL A 21 -9.42 0.44 15.36
C VAL A 21 -8.84 -0.98 15.36
N ASN A 22 -7.88 -1.24 14.47
CA ASN A 22 -7.23 -2.55 14.39
C ASN A 22 -6.49 -2.89 15.69
N MET A 23 -5.90 -1.89 16.36
CA MET A 23 -5.21 -2.04 17.65
C MET A 23 -6.15 -2.26 18.83
N ALA A 24 -7.23 -1.48 18.96
CA ALA A 24 -8.04 -1.46 20.18
C ALA A 24 -9.34 -2.29 20.11
N VAL A 25 -9.72 -2.75 18.92
CA VAL A 25 -10.92 -3.55 18.68
C VAL A 25 -10.57 -4.92 18.12
N LEU A 26 -9.76 -4.98 17.07
CA LEU A 26 -9.48 -6.26 16.40
C LEU A 26 -8.40 -7.09 17.08
N GLN A 27 -7.31 -6.46 17.51
CA GLN A 27 -6.19 -7.16 18.15
C GLN A 27 -6.64 -7.98 19.39
N PRO A 28 -7.47 -7.45 20.31
CA PRO A 28 -7.95 -8.25 21.46
C PRO A 28 -8.77 -9.49 21.07
N LEU A 29 -9.32 -9.53 19.85
CA LEU A 29 -10.04 -10.71 19.33
C LEU A 29 -9.09 -11.84 18.89
N THR A 30 -7.81 -11.52 18.66
CA THR A 30 -6.77 -12.47 18.20
C THR A 30 -5.87 -12.99 19.31
N GLU A 31 -6.01 -12.47 20.53
CA GLU A 31 -5.12 -12.81 21.63
C GLU A 31 -5.55 -14.07 22.40
N PRO A 32 -4.60 -14.80 23.02
CA PRO A 32 -4.88 -16.06 23.72
C PRO A 32 -5.87 -15.98 24.89
N ILE A 33 -6.17 -14.77 25.39
CA ILE A 33 -7.12 -14.50 26.50
C ILE A 33 -8.38 -13.77 25.99
N GLY A 34 -8.44 -13.45 24.69
CA GLY A 34 -9.57 -12.79 24.05
C GLY A 34 -10.87 -13.62 24.09
N PRO A 35 -12.01 -13.09 23.63
CA PRO A 35 -13.29 -13.84 23.58
C PRO A 35 -13.25 -15.04 22.61
N TRP A 36 -12.18 -15.15 21.82
CA TRP A 36 -11.86 -16.30 20.97
C TRP A 36 -10.52 -16.94 21.41
N PRO A 37 -10.33 -17.29 22.69
CA PRO A 37 -9.03 -17.64 23.29
C PRO A 37 -8.58 -19.06 22.94
N GLU A 38 -9.37 -19.77 22.13
CA GLU A 38 -9.14 -21.16 21.80
C GLU A 38 -7.97 -21.25 20.86
N ALA A 39 -6.78 -21.50 21.40
CA ALA A 39 -5.69 -22.27 20.78
C ALA A 39 -5.91 -22.51 19.28
N LEU A 40 -5.85 -21.45 18.47
CA LEU A 40 -6.38 -21.48 17.11
C LEU A 40 -5.47 -22.44 16.33
N PRO A 41 -5.92 -23.66 16.01
CA PRO A 41 -5.12 -24.56 15.21
C PRO A 41 -5.19 -24.05 13.78
N GLY A 42 -4.10 -23.49 13.26
CA GLY A 42 -4.01 -23.12 11.86
C GLY A 42 -3.23 -21.84 11.53
N ASN A 43 -2.75 -21.82 10.30
CA ASN A 43 -2.15 -20.68 9.61
C ASN A 43 -3.03 -19.41 9.71
N ASN A 44 -2.41 -18.24 9.93
CA ASN A 44 -3.05 -16.89 9.93
C ASN A 44 -3.79 -16.43 11.21
N ALA A 45 -3.39 -16.87 12.42
CA ALA A 45 -4.00 -16.37 13.66
C ALA A 45 -3.73 -14.86 13.96
N TYR A 46 -2.76 -14.23 13.28
CA TYR A 46 -2.41 -12.80 13.47
C TYR A 46 -2.93 -11.87 12.38
N TRP A 47 -4.15 -12.11 11.90
CA TRP A 47 -4.79 -11.27 10.88
C TRP A 47 -4.94 -9.80 11.31
N ALA A 48 -5.15 -9.53 12.60
CA ALA A 48 -5.24 -8.16 13.13
C ALA A 48 -3.90 -7.41 12.98
N ARG A 49 -2.79 -8.09 13.27
CA ARG A 49 -1.42 -7.55 13.08
C ARG A 49 -1.16 -7.17 11.63
N ASP A 50 -1.55 -8.02 10.67
CA ASP A 50 -1.36 -7.70 9.25
C ASP A 50 -2.19 -6.49 8.79
N LEU A 51 -3.41 -6.31 9.31
CA LEU A 51 -4.21 -5.10 9.06
C LEU A 51 -3.60 -3.85 9.70
N ARG A 52 -3.05 -3.95 10.92
CA ARG A 52 -2.30 -2.86 11.57
C ARG A 52 -1.08 -2.45 10.72
N PHE A 53 -0.28 -3.41 10.27
CA PHE A 53 0.89 -3.11 9.44
C PHE A 53 0.50 -2.54 8.07
N ALA A 54 -0.56 -3.06 7.45
CA ALA A 54 -1.09 -2.51 6.20
C ALA A 54 -1.57 -1.05 6.35
N THR A 55 -2.19 -0.71 7.49
CA THR A 55 -2.60 0.68 7.78
C THR A 55 -1.41 1.59 8.07
N ILE A 56 -0.35 1.12 8.74
CA ILE A 56 0.91 1.86 8.88
C ILE A 56 1.54 2.15 7.50
N VAL A 57 1.56 1.15 6.60
CA VAL A 57 1.99 1.35 5.22
C VAL A 57 1.12 2.39 4.51
N ALA A 58 -0.20 2.37 4.70
CA ALA A 58 -1.11 3.37 4.16
C ALA A 58 -0.82 4.79 4.68
N VAL A 59 -0.44 4.96 5.97
CA VAL A 59 0.03 6.24 6.51
C VAL A 59 1.24 6.75 5.71
N VAL A 60 2.26 5.91 5.54
CA VAL A 60 3.48 6.28 4.81
C VAL A 60 3.14 6.66 3.37
N LEU A 61 2.34 5.87 2.67
CA LEU A 61 1.93 6.13 1.29
C LEU A 61 1.11 7.42 1.16
N GLY A 62 0.21 7.71 2.10
CA GLY A 62 -0.52 8.98 2.17
C GLY A 62 0.42 10.18 2.34
N LEU A 63 1.45 10.04 3.19
CA LEU A 63 2.49 11.05 3.34
C LEU A 63 3.34 11.21 2.07
N LEU A 64 3.69 10.12 1.36
CA LEU A 64 4.38 10.18 0.07
C LEU A 64 3.56 10.94 -0.99
N LEU A 65 2.25 10.65 -1.06
CA LEU A 65 1.31 11.39 -1.90
C LEU A 65 1.25 12.87 -1.52
N ALA A 66 1.24 13.17 -0.22
CA ALA A 66 1.18 14.54 0.27
C ALA A 66 2.45 15.35 -0.06
N GLY A 67 3.60 14.68 -0.01
CA GLY A 67 4.90 15.18 -0.45
C GLY A 67 5.10 15.17 -1.95
N ARG A 68 4.14 14.63 -2.73
CA ARG A 68 4.21 14.49 -4.19
C ARG A 68 5.47 13.75 -4.66
N GLY A 69 5.97 12.81 -3.88
CA GLY A 69 7.18 12.05 -4.18
C GLY A 69 8.50 12.80 -3.96
N ASP A 70 8.49 13.98 -3.33
CA ASP A 70 9.72 14.72 -2.99
C ASP A 70 10.56 13.92 -1.99
N SER A 71 11.83 13.69 -2.33
CA SER A 71 12.76 12.92 -1.49
C SER A 71 12.96 13.47 -0.07
N TRP A 72 12.88 14.80 0.11
CA TRP A 72 12.98 15.45 1.42
C TRP A 72 11.75 15.22 2.30
N TRP A 73 10.63 14.89 1.68
CA TRP A 73 9.39 14.52 2.36
C TRP A 73 9.29 12.99 2.51
N ALA A 74 9.70 12.27 1.47
CA ALA A 74 9.57 10.82 1.37
C ALA A 74 10.47 10.08 2.36
N ARG A 75 11.74 10.48 2.49
CA ARG A 75 12.67 9.81 3.40
C ARG A 75 12.21 9.91 4.86
N PRO A 76 11.85 11.10 5.39
CA PRO A 76 11.30 11.18 6.73
C PRO A 76 9.98 10.42 6.91
N ALA A 77 9.12 10.37 5.89
CA ALA A 77 7.87 9.60 5.95
C ALA A 77 8.13 8.09 6.10
N VAL A 78 9.12 7.55 5.39
CA VAL A 78 9.51 6.13 5.52
C VAL A 78 10.11 5.86 6.90
N VAL A 79 10.98 6.76 7.41
CA VAL A 79 11.54 6.66 8.76
C VAL A 79 10.42 6.68 9.81
N LEU A 80 9.44 7.57 9.66
CA LEU A 80 8.26 7.63 10.53
C LEU A 80 7.50 6.29 10.51
N GLY A 81 7.34 5.66 9.36
CA GLY A 81 6.74 4.33 9.26
C GLY A 81 7.49 3.27 10.09
N GLY A 82 8.81 3.25 10.04
CA GLY A 82 9.64 2.36 10.85
C GLY A 82 9.50 2.62 12.35
N VAL A 83 9.48 3.90 12.76
CA VAL A 83 9.21 4.28 14.16
C VAL A 83 7.79 3.89 14.58
N TRP A 84 6.82 4.00 13.67
CA TRP A 84 5.43 3.61 13.94
C TRP A 84 5.31 2.11 14.15
N ILE A 85 6.05 1.27 13.42
CA ILE A 85 6.09 -0.18 13.67
C ILE A 85 6.63 -0.47 15.07
N ALA A 86 7.68 0.23 15.51
CA ALA A 86 8.19 0.06 16.88
C ALA A 86 7.17 0.52 17.94
N ALA A 87 6.47 1.62 17.68
CA ALA A 87 5.39 2.09 18.54
C ALA A 87 4.19 1.13 18.56
N ASP A 88 3.86 0.52 17.42
CA ASP A 88 2.81 -0.49 17.27
C ASP A 88 3.07 -1.67 18.20
N VAL A 89 4.27 -2.25 18.16
CA VAL A 89 4.68 -3.35 19.05
C VAL A 89 4.62 -2.95 20.53
N ALA A 90 5.03 -1.73 20.87
CA ALA A 90 4.99 -1.24 22.24
C ALA A 90 3.55 -1.00 22.74
N VAL A 91 2.66 -0.53 21.87
CA VAL A 91 1.24 -0.32 22.17
C VAL A 91 0.53 -1.68 22.25
N ASP A 92 0.85 -2.63 21.36
CA ASP A 92 0.34 -4.00 21.39
C ASP A 92 0.61 -4.65 22.75
N ARG A 93 1.84 -4.50 23.25
CA ARG A 93 2.24 -5.00 24.56
C ARG A 93 1.46 -4.39 25.73
N ALA A 94 0.91 -3.19 25.57
CA ALA A 94 0.09 -2.53 26.58
C ALA A 94 -1.37 -3.01 26.55
N ASP A 95 -1.77 -3.82 25.57
CA ASP A 95 -3.10 -4.37 25.35
C ASP A 95 -4.25 -3.35 25.57
N PRO A 96 -4.27 -2.23 24.81
CA PRO A 96 -5.30 -1.22 24.96
C PRO A 96 -6.63 -1.70 24.38
N THR A 97 -7.59 -2.07 25.22
CA THR A 97 -8.92 -2.52 24.76
C THR A 97 -10.01 -1.44 24.92
N GLY A 98 -10.86 -1.30 23.89
CA GLY A 98 -12.12 -0.55 23.94
C GLY A 98 -12.09 0.88 23.40
N THR A 99 -13.24 1.55 23.47
CA THR A 99 -13.50 2.84 22.77
C THR A 99 -12.59 3.98 23.26
N GLY A 100 -12.31 4.04 24.56
CA GLY A 100 -11.47 5.10 25.14
C GLY A 100 -10.04 5.09 24.57
N PRO A 101 -9.30 3.97 24.73
CA PRO A 101 -7.98 3.81 24.11
C PRO A 101 -8.00 3.98 22.59
N MET A 102 -9.01 3.45 21.89
CA MET A 102 -9.17 3.62 20.44
C MET A 102 -9.19 5.11 20.03
N VAL A 103 -9.99 5.95 20.70
CA VAL A 103 -10.08 7.38 20.40
C VAL A 103 -8.76 8.10 20.70
N LEU A 104 -8.10 7.76 21.81
CA LEU A 104 -6.81 8.34 22.17
C LEU A 104 -5.71 7.98 21.15
N LEU A 105 -5.65 6.71 20.72
CA LEU A 105 -4.71 6.24 19.70
C LEU A 105 -4.98 6.90 18.34
N ALA A 106 -6.25 7.01 17.93
CA ALA A 106 -6.62 7.69 16.69
C ALA A 106 -6.23 9.18 16.73
N ALA A 107 -6.49 9.87 17.85
CA ALA A 107 -6.11 11.27 18.05
C ALA A 107 -4.58 11.45 18.05
N ALA A 108 -3.85 10.58 18.74
CA ALA A 108 -2.39 10.59 18.78
C ALA A 108 -1.79 10.33 17.39
N GLY A 109 -2.28 9.33 16.66
CA GLY A 109 -1.86 9.04 15.29
C GLY A 109 -2.12 10.21 14.34
N CYS A 110 -3.31 10.83 14.41
CA CYS A 110 -3.62 12.04 13.65
C CYS A 110 -2.69 13.22 14.02
N ALA A 111 -2.39 13.40 15.31
CA ALA A 111 -1.47 14.43 15.78
C ALA A 111 -0.04 14.22 15.25
N VAL A 112 0.43 12.97 15.19
CA VAL A 112 1.73 12.62 14.58
C VAL A 112 1.75 12.96 13.08
N VAL A 113 0.69 12.61 12.34
CA VAL A 113 0.56 12.97 10.91
C VAL A 113 0.56 14.50 10.72
N ALA A 114 -0.16 15.24 11.56
CA ALA A 114 -0.21 16.70 11.51
C ALA A 114 1.14 17.34 11.86
N ALA A 115 1.79 16.88 12.94
CA ALA A 115 3.12 17.34 13.34
C ALA A 115 4.14 17.11 12.24
N PHE A 116 4.14 15.91 11.64
CA PHE A 116 4.97 15.59 10.49
C PHE A 116 4.73 16.56 9.33
N ALA A 117 3.46 16.78 8.95
CA ALA A 117 3.11 17.68 7.86
C ALA A 117 3.58 19.13 8.10
N CYS A 118 3.45 19.62 9.34
CA CYS A 118 3.93 20.93 9.76
C CYS A 118 5.46 21.04 9.66
N CYS A 119 6.19 20.07 10.22
CA CYS A 119 7.65 20.01 10.17
C CYS A 119 8.17 19.94 8.73
N ALA A 120 7.58 19.06 7.92
CA ALA A 120 7.98 18.88 6.52
C ALA A 120 7.65 20.13 5.68
N ALA A 121 6.49 20.77 5.89
CA ALA A 121 6.14 22.02 5.22
C ALA A 121 7.12 23.15 5.58
N PHE A 122 7.55 23.23 6.83
CA PHE A 122 8.56 24.19 7.28
C PHE A 122 9.93 23.93 6.65
N ALA A 123 10.38 22.67 6.62
CA ALA A 123 11.65 22.29 6.03
C ALA A 123 11.70 22.58 4.51
N VAL A 124 10.63 22.28 3.78
CA VAL A 124 10.53 22.55 2.33
C VAL A 124 10.56 24.06 2.04
N ARG A 125 9.89 24.89 2.86
CA ARG A 125 9.92 26.36 2.70
C ARG A 125 11.33 26.94 2.81
N ARG A 126 12.19 26.36 3.66
CA ARG A 126 13.56 26.82 3.87
C ARG A 126 14.52 26.47 2.72
N LYS A 127 14.19 25.49 1.86
CA LYS A 127 15.10 24.94 0.84
C LYS A 127 14.68 25.25 -0.60
N ARG A 128 14.24 26.47 -0.91
CA ARG A 128 13.99 26.89 -2.31
C ARG A 128 15.29 26.84 -3.13
N GLY A 129 15.58 25.69 -3.74
CA GLY A 129 16.68 25.45 -4.66
C GLY A 129 16.35 24.28 -5.60
N ALA A 130 16.57 24.49 -6.90
CA ALA A 130 16.33 23.63 -8.06
C ALA A 130 15.82 22.19 -7.78
N VAL A 131 14.51 21.99 -7.91
CA VAL A 131 13.87 20.67 -7.86
C VAL A 131 13.91 20.03 -9.24
N GLU A 132 14.54 18.86 -9.38
CA GLU A 132 14.59 18.13 -10.64
C GLU A 132 13.19 17.64 -11.09
N PRO A 133 12.75 17.94 -12.32
CA PRO A 133 11.39 17.62 -12.80
C PRO A 133 11.01 16.13 -12.95
N GLY A 134 11.91 15.17 -12.68
CA GLY A 134 11.68 13.75 -13.02
C GLY A 134 11.57 12.76 -11.84
N GLY A 135 12.30 12.97 -10.74
CA GLY A 135 12.42 11.99 -9.64
C GLY A 135 11.10 11.68 -8.92
N HIS A 136 10.24 12.69 -8.84
CA HIS A 136 8.96 12.67 -8.12
C HIS A 136 7.94 11.65 -8.69
N ARG A 137 7.94 11.45 -10.01
CA ARG A 137 7.00 10.54 -10.68
C ARG A 137 7.30 9.08 -10.36
N ARG A 138 8.58 8.70 -10.35
CA ARG A 138 9.00 7.31 -10.06
C ARG A 138 8.59 6.91 -8.65
N THR A 139 8.82 7.78 -7.67
CA THR A 139 8.42 7.55 -6.28
C THR A 139 6.92 7.34 -6.15
N LEU A 140 6.10 8.17 -6.81
CA LEU A 140 4.64 8.06 -6.76
C LEU A 140 4.12 6.83 -7.52
N THR A 141 4.71 6.47 -8.66
CA THR A 141 4.37 5.21 -9.34
C THR A 141 4.75 4.01 -8.48
N GLY A 142 5.91 4.04 -7.84
CA GLY A 142 6.33 2.98 -6.92
C GLY A 142 5.40 2.87 -5.71
N ALA A 143 5.02 4.00 -5.12
CA ALA A 143 4.01 4.06 -4.06
C ALA A 143 2.66 3.48 -4.51
N ALA A 144 2.25 3.74 -5.76
CA ALA A 144 1.03 3.16 -6.33
C ALA A 144 1.13 1.64 -6.49
N CYS A 145 2.28 1.10 -6.90
CA CYS A 145 2.52 -0.33 -6.99
C CYS A 145 2.50 -1.01 -5.61
N VAL A 146 3.14 -0.40 -4.60
CA VAL A 146 3.09 -0.89 -3.21
C VAL A 146 1.66 -0.87 -2.68
N ALA A 147 0.95 0.25 -2.84
CA ALA A 147 -0.44 0.36 -2.42
C ALA A 147 -1.31 -0.74 -3.07
N ALA A 148 -1.18 -0.94 -4.39
CA ALA A 148 -1.92 -1.96 -5.12
C ALA A 148 -1.60 -3.39 -4.62
N ALA A 149 -0.33 -3.71 -4.40
CA ALA A 149 0.08 -5.03 -3.89
C ALA A 149 -0.44 -5.29 -2.47
N VAL A 150 -0.34 -4.30 -1.58
CA VAL A 150 -0.85 -4.41 -0.20
C VAL A 150 -2.38 -4.43 -0.17
N THR A 151 -3.08 -3.81 -1.14
CA THR A 151 -4.54 -3.99 -1.30
C THR A 151 -4.90 -5.46 -1.50
N LEU A 152 -4.14 -6.21 -2.30
CA LEU A 152 -4.40 -7.63 -2.54
C LEU A 152 -4.27 -8.43 -1.24
N VAL A 153 -3.22 -8.16 -0.47
CA VAL A 153 -3.01 -8.78 0.85
C VAL A 153 -4.15 -8.40 1.79
N ALA A 154 -4.48 -7.11 1.93
CA ALA A 154 -5.54 -6.67 2.82
C ALA A 154 -6.90 -7.31 2.47
N ALA A 155 -7.20 -7.47 1.18
CA ALA A 155 -8.40 -8.15 0.73
C ALA A 155 -8.39 -9.66 1.05
N SER A 156 -7.22 -10.29 1.09
CA SER A 156 -7.03 -11.72 1.37
C SER A 156 -6.94 -12.08 2.85
N ILE A 157 -6.95 -11.10 3.75
CA ILE A 157 -6.84 -11.36 5.19
C ILE A 157 -8.14 -12.01 5.68
N GLU A 158 -8.05 -13.27 6.06
CA GLU A 158 -9.17 -14.09 6.52
C GLU A 158 -8.83 -14.65 7.90
N SER A 159 -9.86 -14.93 8.70
CA SER A 159 -9.69 -15.68 9.94
C SER A 159 -9.78 -17.17 9.64
N PRO A 160 -9.00 -18.03 10.33
CA PRO A 160 -9.16 -19.48 10.24
C PRO A 160 -10.55 -19.97 10.64
N THR A 161 -11.27 -19.22 11.48
CA THR A 161 -12.58 -19.62 12.01
C THR A 161 -13.75 -18.97 11.28
N ASP A 162 -13.52 -17.85 10.61
CA ASP A 162 -14.54 -17.00 9.96
C ASP A 162 -15.69 -16.61 10.91
N ARG A 163 -15.38 -16.43 12.21
CA ARG A 163 -16.37 -16.12 13.26
C ARG A 163 -16.39 -14.66 13.67
N GLU A 164 -15.45 -13.86 13.21
CA GLU A 164 -15.21 -12.49 13.63
C GLU A 164 -15.91 -11.51 12.68
N PRO A 165 -17.14 -11.05 13.00
CA PRO A 165 -17.92 -10.20 12.10
C PRO A 165 -17.24 -8.85 11.81
N GLU A 166 -16.32 -8.41 12.68
CA GLU A 166 -15.56 -7.17 12.53
C GLU A 166 -14.44 -7.27 11.48
N LEU A 167 -13.97 -8.48 11.15
CA LEU A 167 -12.84 -8.69 10.25
C LEU A 167 -13.18 -8.29 8.80
N HIS A 168 -14.30 -8.77 8.27
CA HIS A 168 -14.73 -8.45 6.89
C HIS A 168 -14.80 -6.95 6.61
N PRO A 169 -15.48 -6.12 7.42
CA PRO A 169 -15.53 -4.68 7.19
C PRO A 169 -14.16 -4.00 7.37
N ALA A 170 -13.33 -4.45 8.32
CA ALA A 170 -11.99 -3.89 8.52
C ALA A 170 -11.03 -4.20 7.36
N ALA A 171 -11.02 -5.43 6.88
CA ALA A 171 -10.26 -5.86 5.71
C ALA A 171 -10.71 -5.11 4.45
N PHE A 172 -12.02 -5.01 4.23
CA PHE A 172 -12.60 -4.23 3.13
C PHE A 172 -12.22 -2.74 3.20
N GLY A 173 -12.35 -2.13 4.38
CA GLY A 173 -12.01 -0.73 4.61
C GLY A 173 -10.53 -0.45 4.36
N THR A 174 -9.65 -1.31 4.85
CA THR A 174 -8.19 -1.22 4.65
C THR A 174 -7.80 -1.41 3.19
N ALA A 175 -8.34 -2.44 2.53
CA ALA A 175 -8.10 -2.71 1.11
C ALA A 175 -8.57 -1.53 0.23
N THR A 176 -9.76 -0.98 0.51
CA THR A 176 -10.33 0.16 -0.20
C THR A 176 -9.50 1.43 0.00
N LEU A 177 -9.03 1.69 1.22
CA LEU A 177 -8.12 2.81 1.50
C LEU A 177 -6.82 2.71 0.67
N LEU A 178 -6.19 1.52 0.68
CA LEU A 178 -4.97 1.27 -0.09
C LEU A 178 -5.20 1.38 -1.60
N LEU A 179 -6.36 0.94 -2.09
CA LEU A 179 -6.77 1.09 -3.49
C LEU A 179 -6.90 2.57 -3.86
N VAL A 180 -7.54 3.37 -3.02
CA VAL A 180 -7.68 4.83 -3.23
C VAL A 180 -6.29 5.48 -3.23
N LEU A 181 -5.38 5.06 -2.35
CA LEU A 181 -3.98 5.49 -2.37
C LEU A 181 -3.28 5.08 -3.66
N ALA A 182 -3.48 3.86 -4.16
CA ALA A 182 -2.89 3.37 -5.40
C ALA A 182 -3.30 4.25 -6.60
N VAL A 183 -4.61 4.44 -6.77
CA VAL A 183 -5.17 5.27 -7.84
C VAL A 183 -4.72 6.73 -7.71
N SER A 184 -4.73 7.27 -6.50
CA SER A 184 -4.33 8.67 -6.24
C SER A 184 -2.85 8.90 -6.50
N CYS A 185 -1.98 7.98 -6.09
CA CYS A 185 -0.54 8.02 -6.37
C CYS A 185 -0.25 7.88 -7.87
N ALA A 186 -0.93 6.96 -8.57
CA ALA A 186 -0.77 6.78 -10.01
C ALA A 186 -1.23 8.02 -10.80
N LEU A 187 -2.39 8.59 -10.43
CA LEU A 187 -2.84 9.87 -10.96
C LEU A 187 -1.84 10.99 -10.66
N ALA A 188 -1.33 11.07 -9.43
CA ALA A 188 -0.34 12.07 -9.02
C ALA A 188 0.97 11.97 -9.80
N ALA A 189 1.34 10.75 -10.24
CA ALA A 189 2.50 10.46 -11.07
C ALA A 189 2.28 10.77 -12.57
N ALA A 190 1.05 11.03 -13.00
CA ALA A 190 0.72 11.31 -14.40
C ALA A 190 1.50 12.55 -14.92
N PRO A 191 1.97 12.52 -16.18
CA PRO A 191 2.70 13.65 -16.79
C PRO A 191 1.83 14.89 -16.97
N ALA A 192 0.53 14.69 -17.22
CA ALA A 192 -0.44 15.74 -17.42
C ALA A 192 -1.81 15.30 -16.91
N SER A 193 -2.55 16.24 -16.34
CA SER A 193 -3.95 16.02 -15.97
C SER A 193 -4.84 16.16 -17.21
N SER A 194 -5.71 15.18 -17.44
CA SER A 194 -6.76 15.23 -18.46
C SER A 194 -8.08 14.69 -17.90
N ARG A 195 -9.22 15.13 -18.45
CA ARG A 195 -10.54 14.59 -18.08
C ARG A 195 -10.63 13.07 -18.31
N ALA A 196 -10.01 12.59 -19.39
CA ALA A 196 -9.95 11.16 -19.71
C ALA A 196 -9.25 10.36 -18.61
N ARG A 197 -8.13 10.84 -18.05
CA ARG A 197 -7.46 10.18 -16.91
C ARG A 197 -8.31 10.22 -15.63
N GLY A 198 -9.06 11.31 -15.42
CA GLY A 198 -10.02 11.40 -14.32
C GLY A 198 -11.09 10.32 -14.41
N TRP A 199 -11.76 10.19 -15.56
CA TRP A 199 -12.75 9.13 -15.77
C TRP A 199 -12.16 7.73 -15.70
N LEU A 200 -10.96 7.53 -16.24
CA LEU A 200 -10.27 6.25 -16.16
C LEU A 200 -9.94 5.87 -14.71
N ALA A 201 -9.53 6.82 -13.89
CA ALA A 201 -9.28 6.58 -12.47
C ALA A 201 -10.56 6.19 -11.72
N VAL A 202 -11.69 6.83 -12.04
CA VAL A 202 -13.00 6.43 -11.50
C VAL A 202 -13.37 5.01 -11.93
N ALA A 203 -13.18 4.67 -13.21
CA ALA A 203 -13.47 3.34 -13.73
C ALA A 203 -12.57 2.25 -13.09
N VAL A 204 -11.27 2.49 -13.02
CA VAL A 204 -10.31 1.59 -12.34
C VAL A 204 -10.66 1.46 -10.87
N GLY A 205 -10.98 2.57 -10.20
CA GLY A 205 -11.39 2.57 -8.79
C GLY A 205 -12.64 1.74 -8.56
N ALA A 206 -13.70 1.97 -9.33
CA ALA A 206 -14.95 1.23 -9.24
C ALA A 206 -14.77 -0.27 -9.52
N ALA A 207 -14.07 -0.61 -10.61
CA ALA A 207 -13.77 -2.00 -10.96
C ALA A 207 -12.95 -2.71 -9.87
N SER A 208 -12.00 -1.99 -9.26
CA SER A 208 -11.15 -2.55 -8.20
C SER A 208 -11.92 -2.71 -6.89
N VAL A 209 -12.84 -1.80 -6.54
CA VAL A 209 -13.72 -1.96 -5.37
C VAL A 209 -14.64 -3.18 -5.54
N LEU A 210 -15.22 -3.35 -6.73
CA LEU A 210 -15.99 -4.56 -7.05
C LEU A 210 -15.11 -5.81 -6.98
N GLY A 211 -13.86 -5.73 -7.43
CA GLY A 211 -12.89 -6.82 -7.31
C GLY A 211 -12.57 -7.17 -5.86
N VAL A 212 -12.38 -6.17 -4.98
CA VAL A 212 -12.20 -6.41 -3.53
C VAL A 212 -13.45 -7.07 -2.95
N LEU A 213 -14.65 -6.58 -3.26
CA LEU A 213 -15.91 -7.21 -2.81
C LEU A 213 -16.01 -8.65 -3.30
N PHE A 214 -15.64 -8.91 -4.55
CA PHE A 214 -15.68 -10.25 -5.13
C PHE A 214 -14.69 -11.20 -4.48
N VAL A 215 -13.45 -10.74 -4.20
CA VAL A 215 -12.48 -11.50 -3.40
C VAL A 215 -13.09 -11.84 -2.04
N ARG A 216 -13.57 -10.84 -1.29
CA ARG A 216 -14.18 -11.03 0.03
C ARG A 216 -15.41 -11.92 0.04
N ALA A 217 -16.20 -11.92 -1.04
CA ALA A 217 -17.41 -12.74 -1.17
C ALA A 217 -17.11 -14.20 -1.56
N THR A 218 -15.91 -14.47 -2.05
CA THR A 218 -15.45 -15.84 -2.40
C THR A 218 -14.46 -16.40 -1.36
N SER A 219 -14.13 -15.60 -0.35
CA SER A 219 -13.40 -15.98 0.84
C SER A 219 -14.32 -16.66 1.87
N PRO A 220 -13.85 -17.68 2.61
CA PRO A 220 -12.56 -18.34 2.47
C PRO A 220 -12.49 -19.33 1.29
N GLY A 221 -11.30 -19.48 0.68
CA GLY A 221 -11.04 -20.53 -0.32
C GLY A 221 -11.27 -20.15 -1.80
N GLY A 222 -11.47 -18.87 -2.13
CA GLY A 222 -11.78 -18.37 -3.48
C GLY A 222 -10.73 -18.61 -4.59
N GLY A 223 -9.64 -19.33 -4.30
CA GLY A 223 -8.58 -19.67 -5.25
C GLY A 223 -7.75 -18.46 -5.70
N LEU A 224 -6.67 -18.70 -6.46
CA LEU A 224 -5.73 -17.65 -6.87
C LEU A 224 -6.27 -16.70 -7.94
N LEU A 225 -7.36 -17.07 -8.62
CA LEU A 225 -7.87 -16.36 -9.79
C LEU A 225 -8.48 -14.98 -9.46
N PRO A 226 -9.40 -14.83 -8.49
CA PRO A 226 -9.93 -13.51 -8.11
C PRO A 226 -8.82 -12.53 -7.68
N TYR A 227 -7.83 -13.02 -6.92
CA TYR A 227 -6.66 -12.24 -6.51
C TYR A 227 -5.82 -11.76 -7.69
N SER A 228 -5.53 -12.66 -8.62
CA SER A 228 -4.74 -12.34 -9.82
C SER A 228 -5.47 -11.33 -10.70
N LEU A 229 -6.79 -11.47 -10.87
CA LEU A 229 -7.60 -10.52 -11.66
C LEU A 229 -7.62 -9.13 -11.01
N LEU A 230 -7.82 -9.03 -9.69
CA LEU A 230 -7.77 -7.76 -8.97
C LEU A 230 -6.38 -7.10 -9.11
N GLY A 231 -5.31 -7.88 -8.95
CA GLY A 231 -3.94 -7.41 -9.15
C GLY A 231 -3.69 -6.89 -10.56
N GLY A 232 -4.16 -7.65 -11.57
CA GLY A 232 -4.12 -7.28 -12.97
C GLY A 232 -4.82 -5.94 -13.23
N VAL A 233 -6.05 -5.77 -12.75
CA VAL A 233 -6.82 -4.52 -12.90
C VAL A 233 -6.10 -3.34 -12.25
N LEU A 234 -5.70 -3.47 -10.98
CA LEU A 234 -5.07 -2.38 -10.23
C LEU A 234 -3.75 -1.95 -10.86
N LEU A 235 -2.84 -2.90 -11.10
CA LEU A 235 -1.50 -2.60 -11.60
C LEU A 235 -1.51 -2.17 -13.07
N THR A 236 -2.41 -2.70 -13.90
CA THR A 236 -2.64 -2.16 -15.25
C THR A 236 -3.17 -0.74 -15.16
N GLY A 237 -4.12 -0.49 -14.26
CA GLY A 237 -4.63 0.84 -13.94
C GLY A 237 -3.52 1.82 -13.55
N VAL A 238 -2.56 1.39 -12.72
CA VAL A 238 -1.37 2.19 -12.39
C VAL A 238 -0.60 2.60 -13.65
N THR A 239 -0.34 1.66 -14.58
CA THR A 239 0.37 2.01 -15.83
C THR A 239 -0.44 2.96 -16.70
N LEU A 240 -1.74 2.71 -16.87
CA LEU A 240 -2.64 3.55 -17.66
C LEU A 240 -2.70 4.99 -17.13
N LEU A 241 -2.68 5.16 -15.80
CA LEU A 241 -2.78 6.45 -15.13
C LEU A 241 -1.43 7.17 -14.99
N ALA A 242 -0.32 6.45 -14.82
CA ALA A 242 0.98 7.06 -14.52
C ALA A 242 1.88 7.25 -15.76
N TRP A 243 1.76 6.39 -16.77
CA TRP A 243 2.63 6.43 -17.96
C TRP A 243 2.21 7.53 -18.94
N ASP A 244 3.11 7.82 -19.89
CA ASP A 244 2.91 8.85 -20.90
C ASP A 244 1.93 8.37 -22.00
N TRP A 245 1.10 9.28 -22.50
CA TRP A 245 0.17 9.04 -23.62
C TRP A 245 0.61 9.86 -24.84
N PRO A 246 1.62 9.39 -25.61
CA PRO A 246 2.05 10.09 -26.82
C PRO A 246 0.88 10.25 -27.78
N GLY A 247 0.62 11.48 -28.25
CA GLY A 247 -0.54 11.78 -29.10
C GLY A 247 -1.89 11.81 -28.38
N GLY A 248 -1.90 11.85 -27.04
CA GLY A 248 -3.12 12.00 -26.23
C GLY A 248 -3.93 10.71 -26.04
N ARG A 249 -3.44 9.56 -26.51
CA ARG A 249 -4.10 8.26 -26.39
C ARG A 249 -3.19 7.23 -25.69
N PRO A 250 -3.75 6.25 -24.96
CA PRO A 250 -2.98 5.16 -24.38
C PRO A 250 -2.32 4.31 -25.47
N ALA A 251 -1.07 3.91 -25.27
CA ALA A 251 -0.39 2.96 -26.15
C ALA A 251 -0.81 1.53 -25.76
N TRP A 252 -1.95 1.07 -26.29
CA TRP A 252 -2.62 -0.16 -25.83
C TRP A 252 -1.74 -1.41 -25.83
N SER A 253 -0.81 -1.55 -26.77
CA SER A 253 0.13 -2.69 -26.81
C SER A 253 1.01 -2.77 -25.57
N TRP A 254 1.54 -1.64 -25.09
CA TRP A 254 2.36 -1.56 -23.89
C TRP A 254 1.56 -1.76 -22.61
N HIS A 255 0.31 -1.28 -22.58
CA HIS A 255 -0.58 -1.53 -21.45
C HIS A 255 -1.07 -2.98 -21.41
N GLY A 256 -1.25 -3.62 -22.57
CA GLY A 256 -1.52 -5.06 -22.66
C GLY A 256 -0.35 -5.90 -22.14
N LEU A 257 0.89 -5.53 -22.51
CA LEU A 257 2.09 -6.17 -21.96
C LEU A 257 2.21 -5.95 -20.44
N ALA A 258 1.94 -4.73 -19.96
CA ALA A 258 1.92 -4.43 -18.53
C ALA A 258 0.83 -5.22 -17.79
N ALA A 259 -0.33 -5.44 -18.41
CA ALA A 259 -1.40 -6.26 -17.85
C ALA A 259 -0.97 -7.72 -17.73
N LEU A 260 -0.35 -8.28 -18.78
CA LEU A 260 0.22 -9.64 -18.73
C LEU A 260 1.30 -9.75 -17.65
N ALA A 261 2.20 -8.77 -17.57
CA ALA A 261 3.21 -8.71 -16.53
C ALA A 261 2.60 -8.61 -15.13
N ALA A 262 1.54 -7.81 -14.93
CA ALA A 262 0.85 -7.71 -13.66
C ALA A 262 0.17 -9.03 -13.26
N LEU A 263 -0.47 -9.72 -14.21
CA LEU A 263 -1.14 -11.00 -13.95
C LEU A 263 -0.18 -12.13 -13.54
N ILE A 264 1.06 -12.10 -14.04
CA ILE A 264 2.05 -13.17 -13.79
C ILE A 264 3.06 -12.77 -12.72
N ALA A 265 3.68 -11.60 -12.86
CA ALA A 265 4.77 -11.18 -11.99
C ALA A 265 4.30 -10.83 -10.59
N GLN A 266 3.11 -10.26 -10.41
CA GLN A 266 2.60 -9.93 -9.06
C GLN A 266 2.42 -11.18 -8.19
N PRO A 267 1.67 -12.24 -8.60
CA PRO A 267 1.55 -13.43 -7.78
C PRO A 267 2.90 -14.15 -7.62
N ALA A 268 3.75 -14.16 -8.64
CA ALA A 268 5.10 -14.75 -8.52
C ALA A 268 5.97 -14.02 -7.50
N LEU A 269 6.01 -12.68 -7.52
CA LEU A 269 6.77 -11.87 -6.57
C LEU A 269 6.21 -11.98 -5.16
N LEU A 270 4.88 -12.04 -5.00
CA LEU A 270 4.25 -12.27 -3.70
C LEU A 270 4.63 -13.64 -3.14
N LEU A 271 4.57 -14.69 -3.96
CA LEU A 271 5.01 -16.04 -3.59
C LEU A 271 6.49 -16.04 -3.18
N CYS A 272 7.37 -15.44 -3.96
CA CYS A 272 8.78 -15.31 -3.61
C CYS A 272 8.99 -14.57 -2.29
N ALA A 273 8.23 -13.51 -2.03
CA ALA A 273 8.31 -12.76 -0.77
C ALA A 273 7.84 -13.61 0.42
N VAL A 274 6.74 -14.36 0.28
CA VAL A 274 6.25 -15.30 1.30
C VAL A 274 7.28 -16.39 1.58
N LEU A 275 7.83 -17.03 0.55
CA LEU A 275 8.89 -18.04 0.70
C LEU A 275 10.14 -17.48 1.37
N THR A 276 10.52 -16.24 1.06
CA THR A 276 11.65 -15.57 1.71
C THR A 276 11.38 -15.35 3.20
N MET A 277 10.14 -14.98 3.58
CA MET A 277 9.77 -14.81 4.99
C MET A 277 9.71 -16.12 5.77
N MET A 278 9.37 -17.23 5.11
CA MET A 278 9.50 -18.55 5.73
C MET A 278 10.96 -18.89 6.07
N MET A 279 11.92 -18.39 5.30
CA MET A 279 13.36 -18.59 5.54
C MET A 279 13.96 -17.55 6.50
N LEU A 280 13.37 -16.36 6.56
CA LEU A 280 13.79 -15.24 7.42
C LEU A 280 12.61 -14.86 8.34
N PRO A 281 12.45 -15.56 9.48
CA PRO A 281 11.29 -15.39 10.36
C PRO A 281 11.35 -14.03 11.08
N ILE A 282 10.81 -12.99 10.45
CA ILE A 282 10.73 -11.64 11.01
C ILE A 282 9.51 -11.49 11.94
N ALA A 283 8.43 -12.23 11.68
CA ALA A 283 7.19 -12.09 12.46
C ALA A 283 7.30 -12.65 13.89
N PRO A 284 7.89 -13.85 14.14
CA PRO A 284 7.97 -14.38 15.50
C PRO A 284 8.67 -13.45 16.51
N PRO A 285 9.82 -12.84 16.20
CA PRO A 285 10.43 -11.87 17.12
C PRO A 285 9.54 -10.66 17.43
N LEU A 286 8.76 -10.18 16.44
CA LEU A 286 7.83 -9.06 16.65
C LEU A 286 6.66 -9.49 17.54
N THR A 287 6.12 -10.70 17.34
CA THR A 287 5.09 -11.31 18.16
C THR A 287 5.54 -11.45 19.62
N GLU A 288 6.75 -11.98 19.83
CA GLU A 288 7.32 -12.16 21.17
C GLU A 288 7.57 -10.81 21.87
N LEU A 289 8.08 -9.81 21.15
CA LEU A 289 8.29 -8.46 21.71
C LEU A 289 6.96 -7.82 22.13
N ALA A 290 5.89 -8.06 21.38
CA ALA A 290 4.54 -7.66 21.75
C ALA A 290 3.97 -8.43 22.97
N GLY A 291 4.66 -9.47 23.45
CA GLY A 291 4.21 -10.29 24.58
C GLY A 291 3.29 -11.44 24.17
N ASN A 292 3.16 -11.71 22.87
CA ASN A 292 2.34 -12.77 22.32
C ASN A 292 3.15 -14.06 22.08
N SER A 293 2.48 -15.21 22.16
CA SER A 293 3.10 -16.52 21.94
C SER A 293 3.34 -16.77 20.46
N ALA A 294 4.60 -16.78 20.01
CA ALA A 294 4.92 -17.14 18.62
C ALA A 294 4.31 -18.50 18.23
N ILE A 295 3.69 -18.56 17.05
CA ILE A 295 3.10 -19.78 16.50
C ILE A 295 4.24 -20.69 16.06
N ASN A 296 4.49 -21.76 16.82
CA ASN A 296 5.57 -22.72 16.59
C ASN A 296 5.04 -24.16 16.58
N ALA A 297 4.26 -24.52 15.55
CA ALA A 297 3.94 -25.90 15.16
C ALA A 297 3.14 -25.89 13.85
N ALA A 298 3.55 -26.64 12.83
CA ALA A 298 2.90 -26.85 11.50
C ALA A 298 2.46 -25.61 10.68
N ASP A 299 2.37 -24.44 11.30
CA ASP A 299 1.86 -23.18 10.81
C ASP A 299 2.98 -22.14 10.80
N SER A 300 2.90 -21.15 9.89
CA SER A 300 3.92 -20.12 9.74
C SER A 300 3.43 -18.78 10.26
N ASP A 301 4.06 -18.26 11.31
CA ASP A 301 3.90 -16.86 11.72
C ASP A 301 4.54 -15.96 10.64
N LEU A 302 3.71 -15.45 9.74
CA LEU A 302 4.12 -14.62 8.60
C LEU A 302 3.51 -13.23 8.70
N LEU A 303 4.23 -12.26 8.15
CA LEU A 303 3.77 -10.88 8.02
C LEU A 303 3.41 -10.60 6.56
N LEU A 304 2.23 -11.07 6.14
CA LEU A 304 1.79 -11.01 4.74
C LEU A 304 1.75 -9.58 4.20
N SER A 305 1.41 -8.60 5.03
CA SER A 305 1.44 -7.17 4.71
C SER A 305 2.83 -6.73 4.26
N PHE A 306 3.90 -7.21 4.90
CA PHE A 306 5.28 -6.95 4.49
C PHE A 306 5.63 -7.70 3.19
N ALA A 307 5.08 -8.89 2.94
CA ALA A 307 5.22 -9.58 1.65
C ALA A 307 4.54 -8.79 0.52
N GLY A 308 3.39 -8.17 0.81
CA GLY A 308 2.72 -7.19 -0.05
C GLY A 308 3.62 -5.98 -0.36
N VAL A 309 4.33 -5.45 0.64
CA VAL A 309 5.29 -4.36 0.43
C VAL A 309 6.44 -4.80 -0.49
N LEU A 310 7.07 -5.95 -0.22
CA LEU A 310 8.18 -6.45 -1.02
C LEU A 310 7.78 -6.74 -2.47
N SER A 311 6.63 -7.38 -2.68
CA SER A 311 6.10 -7.65 -4.02
C SER A 311 5.77 -6.35 -4.76
N GLY A 312 5.14 -5.38 -4.08
CA GLY A 312 4.85 -4.06 -4.64
C GLY A 312 6.11 -3.25 -4.99
N LEU A 313 7.18 -3.35 -4.19
CA LEU A 313 8.49 -2.80 -4.50
C LEU A 313 9.11 -3.49 -5.73
N GLY A 314 8.96 -4.81 -5.85
CA GLY A 314 9.34 -5.57 -7.04
C GLY A 314 8.60 -5.09 -8.29
N MET A 315 7.27 -4.93 -8.22
CA MET A 315 6.46 -4.37 -9.31
C MET A 315 6.84 -2.92 -9.62
N SER A 316 7.23 -2.13 -8.62
CA SER A 316 7.75 -0.78 -8.82
C SER A 316 9.01 -0.80 -9.71
N LEU A 317 9.91 -1.78 -9.57
CA LEU A 317 11.08 -1.88 -10.45
C LEU A 317 10.69 -2.10 -11.92
N LEU A 318 9.59 -2.81 -12.17
CA LEU A 318 9.05 -3.07 -13.50
C LEU A 318 8.32 -1.83 -14.07
N PHE A 319 7.51 -1.14 -13.25
CA PHE A 319 6.57 -0.12 -13.76
C PHE A 319 6.96 1.34 -13.47
N ALA A 320 7.82 1.60 -12.49
CA ALA A 320 8.25 2.97 -12.13
C ALA A 320 9.28 3.56 -13.10
N ARG A 321 9.75 2.78 -14.08
CA ARG A 321 10.50 3.28 -15.24
C ARG A 321 9.55 3.35 -16.43
N PRO A 322 8.74 4.42 -16.57
CA PRO A 322 7.85 4.52 -17.71
C PRO A 322 8.72 4.44 -18.98
N PRO A 323 8.34 3.59 -19.96
CA PRO A 323 9.01 3.63 -21.24
C PRO A 323 8.91 5.06 -21.77
N LEU A 324 10.00 5.59 -22.32
CA LEU A 324 10.03 6.88 -23.01
C LEU A 324 9.25 6.75 -24.33
N LEU A 325 7.95 6.46 -24.23
CA LEU A 325 7.01 6.29 -25.32
C LEU A 325 6.82 7.66 -25.97
N GLY A 326 7.76 8.06 -26.82
CA GLY A 326 7.70 9.31 -27.58
C GLY A 326 8.98 10.13 -27.63
N LYS A 327 10.01 9.85 -26.81
CA LYS A 327 11.34 10.45 -27.03
C LYS A 327 12.13 9.53 -27.97
N ARG A 328 11.89 9.63 -29.28
CA ARG A 328 12.98 9.30 -30.21
C ARG A 328 14.12 10.26 -29.90
N PRO A 329 15.37 9.81 -29.68
CA PRO A 329 16.50 10.72 -29.73
C PRO A 329 16.42 11.43 -31.09
N ALA A 330 16.44 12.76 -31.08
CA ALA A 330 16.52 13.51 -32.33
C ALA A 330 17.72 12.95 -33.10
N PRO A 331 17.59 12.63 -34.41
CA PRO A 331 18.75 12.27 -35.21
C PRO A 331 19.77 13.38 -35.01
N VAL A 332 20.97 13.01 -34.55
CA VAL A 332 22.10 13.93 -34.50
C VAL A 332 22.19 14.49 -35.90
N ALA A 333 21.94 15.79 -36.05
CA ALA A 333 22.22 16.47 -37.30
C ALA A 333 23.73 16.32 -37.50
N VAL A 334 24.13 15.31 -38.27
CA VAL A 334 25.47 15.22 -38.82
C VAL A 334 25.55 16.44 -39.71
N GLY A 335 26.17 17.50 -39.18
CA GLY A 335 26.42 18.71 -39.94
C GLY A 335 27.09 18.28 -41.24
N SER A 336 26.44 18.60 -42.35
CA SER A 336 27.11 18.59 -43.65
C SER A 336 28.39 19.42 -43.48
N PRO A 337 29.59 18.84 -43.71
CA PRO A 337 30.78 19.66 -43.86
C PRO A 337 30.56 20.46 -45.14
N GLY A 338 30.07 21.68 -44.96
CA GLY A 338 29.87 22.65 -46.03
C GLY A 338 31.17 23.38 -46.34
N SER A 339 31.42 23.44 -47.65
CA SER A 339 32.30 24.33 -48.43
C SER A 339 33.80 24.27 -48.16
#